data_AF-A0A749DR02-F1
#
_entry.id   AF-A0A749DR02-F1
#
_cell.length_a   1.000
_cell.length_b   1.000
_cell.length_c   1.000
_cell.angle_alpha   90.00
_cell.angle_beta   90.00
_cell.angle_gamma   90.00
#
_symmetry.space_group_name_H-M   'P 1'
#
loop_
_entity.id
_entity.type
_entity.pdbx_description
1 polymer ?
#
loop_
_entity_poly.entity_id
_entity_poly.type
_entity_poly.pdbx_seq_one_letter_code
_entity_poly.pdbx_strand_id
1 'polypeptide(L)'
;IGNGGKGIAWNTQSEMDLLRKLNYTKADGPAKGQPMLNTAIDAAEMILTLAPETNGQVAVKAWAALSEFTGRDHTHLATNKEEEKIRFRDIQAQPRKIISSPTWSGLEDEHVSYNAGYTNVHELIPWRTLSGRQQLYQDHQWMRDFGESLLVYRPPIDTRSVKAVMGRKSNGNPEKALNFLTPHQKWGIHSTYSDNLLMLTLSRGGPIVWMSETDAKDLGIEDNDWIEVFNSNGALTARAVVSQRVPAGMTMMYHAQERIVNLPGSEITQQRGGIHNSVTRITPKPTHMIGGYAQLAYGFNYYGTVGSNRDEFVVVRKMKNINWLDGEGNDQVQESVK
;
A
#
# COMPACT_ATOMS: atom_id res chain seq x y z
N ILE A 1 -6.82 27.35 -20.92
CA ILE A 1 -7.08 26.12 -20.13
C ILE A 1 -6.04 26.12 -19.00
N GLY A 2 -6.45 25.98 -17.73
CA GLY A 2 -5.60 26.27 -16.56
C GLY A 2 -5.23 25.05 -15.72
N ASN A 3 -6.22 24.38 -15.12
CA ASN A 3 -6.05 23.19 -14.27
C ASN A 3 -7.04 22.10 -14.69
N GLY A 4 -6.83 20.86 -14.24
CA GLY A 4 -7.72 19.76 -14.56
C GLY A 4 -7.24 18.42 -14.03
N GLY A 5 -8.05 17.41 -14.24
CA GLY A 5 -7.78 16.06 -13.80
C GLY A 5 -8.87 15.13 -14.28
N LYS A 6 -8.57 13.83 -14.34
CA LYS A 6 -9.59 12.80 -14.58
C LYS A 6 -10.43 13.11 -15.85
N GLY A 7 -9.78 13.58 -16.92
CA GLY A 7 -10.39 13.78 -18.25
C GLY A 7 -11.16 15.10 -18.46
N ILE A 8 -11.21 15.97 -17.45
CA ILE A 8 -11.85 17.29 -17.53
C ILE A 8 -10.86 18.41 -17.17
N ALA A 9 -11.14 19.63 -17.60
CA ALA A 9 -10.29 20.79 -17.33
C ALA A 9 -11.14 22.07 -17.17
N TRP A 10 -10.60 23.04 -16.44
CA TRP A 10 -11.28 24.30 -16.14
C TRP A 10 -10.31 25.49 -16.08
N ASN A 11 -10.87 26.70 -16.02
CA ASN A 11 -10.14 27.92 -15.75
C ASN A 11 -9.92 28.10 -14.24
N THR A 12 -8.68 28.45 -13.85
CA THR A 12 -8.33 28.67 -12.43
C THR A 12 -7.73 30.05 -12.14
N GLN A 13 -8.04 31.04 -12.98
CA GLN A 13 -7.47 32.39 -12.88
C GLN A 13 -7.85 33.07 -11.55
N SER A 14 -9.12 32.98 -11.14
CA SER A 14 -9.62 33.52 -9.87
C SER A 14 -8.85 32.96 -8.66
N GLU A 15 -8.51 31.67 -8.71
CA GLU A 15 -7.74 31.02 -7.65
C GLU A 15 -6.29 31.48 -7.65
N MET A 16 -5.66 31.64 -8.82
CA MET A 16 -4.32 32.21 -8.91
C MET A 16 -4.27 33.64 -8.38
N ASP A 17 -5.29 34.46 -8.66
CA ASP A 17 -5.40 35.82 -8.14
C ASP A 17 -5.57 35.84 -6.61
N LEU A 18 -6.31 34.88 -6.05
CA LEU A 18 -6.42 34.69 -4.61
C LEU A 18 -5.08 34.24 -4.01
N LEU A 19 -4.37 33.30 -4.64
CA LEU A 19 -3.06 32.84 -4.17
C LEU A 19 -2.01 33.94 -4.14
N ARG A 20 -2.05 34.89 -5.08
CA ARG A 20 -1.18 36.08 -5.03
C ARG A 20 -1.42 36.94 -3.79
N LYS A 21 -2.65 36.97 -3.26
CA LYS A 21 -3.00 37.70 -2.03
C LYS A 21 -2.63 36.91 -0.78
N LEU A 22 -2.83 35.59 -0.80
CA LEU A 22 -2.54 34.70 0.34
C LEU A 22 -1.04 34.53 0.56
N ASN A 23 -0.30 34.23 -0.50
CA ASN A 23 1.11 33.85 -0.42
C ASN A 23 2.04 35.01 -0.78
N TYR A 24 1.50 36.19 -1.08
CA TYR A 24 2.21 37.29 -1.74
C TYR A 24 2.80 36.87 -3.10
N THR A 25 3.56 37.77 -3.73
CA THR A 25 4.14 37.54 -5.05
C THR A 25 5.64 37.79 -5.08
N LYS A 26 6.38 37.02 -5.87
CA LYS A 26 7.79 37.32 -6.16
C LYS A 26 7.94 38.74 -6.72
N ALA A 27 8.82 39.55 -6.12
CA ALA A 27 8.99 40.95 -6.47
C ALA A 27 9.81 41.17 -7.76
N ASP A 28 10.75 40.27 -8.04
CA ASP A 28 11.67 40.33 -9.16
C ASP A 28 12.07 38.91 -9.64
N GLY A 29 13.02 38.86 -10.58
CA GLY A 29 13.56 37.61 -11.12
C GLY A 29 12.63 36.87 -12.10
N PRO A 30 12.98 35.62 -12.48
CA PRO A 30 12.29 34.86 -13.52
C PRO A 30 10.80 34.60 -13.26
N ALA A 31 10.40 34.56 -11.99
CA ALA A 31 9.01 34.30 -11.57
C ALA A 31 8.30 35.56 -11.04
N LYS A 32 8.79 36.76 -11.39
CA LYS A 32 8.19 38.04 -10.97
C LYS A 32 6.66 38.03 -11.18
N GLY A 33 5.91 38.35 -10.12
CA GLY A 33 4.44 38.39 -10.13
C GLY A 33 3.73 37.04 -9.93
N GLN A 34 4.45 35.94 -9.80
CA GLN A 34 3.86 34.63 -9.43
C GLN A 34 3.61 34.54 -7.92
N PRO A 35 2.56 33.82 -7.47
CA PRO A 35 2.38 33.49 -6.06
C PRO A 35 3.63 32.85 -5.46
N MET A 36 3.97 33.19 -4.22
CA MET A 36 5.11 32.53 -3.57
C MET A 36 4.77 31.11 -3.11
N LEU A 37 5.80 30.26 -3.06
CA LEU A 37 5.79 28.91 -2.49
C LEU A 37 7.05 28.75 -1.61
N ASN A 38 7.18 29.60 -0.59
CA ASN A 38 8.39 29.59 0.27
C ASN A 38 8.20 28.66 1.48
N THR A 39 6.98 28.59 2.01
CA THR A 39 6.66 27.83 3.22
C THR A 39 5.77 26.62 2.92
N ALA A 40 5.71 25.66 3.83
CA ALA A 40 4.76 24.55 3.76
C ALA A 40 3.30 25.04 3.82
N ILE A 41 3.03 26.17 4.49
CA ILE A 41 1.69 26.78 4.53
C ILE A 41 1.34 27.33 3.15
N ASP A 42 2.28 27.98 2.45
CA ASP A 42 2.07 28.48 1.08
C ASP A 42 1.68 27.34 0.13
N ALA A 43 2.37 26.19 0.24
CA ALA A 43 2.08 25.00 -0.53
C ALA A 43 0.72 24.38 -0.16
N ALA A 44 0.36 24.33 1.12
CA ALA A 44 -0.94 23.86 1.57
C ALA A 44 -2.07 24.76 1.04
N GLU A 45 -1.92 26.09 1.10
CA GLU A 45 -2.91 27.03 0.58
C GLU A 45 -3.04 26.94 -0.96
N MET A 46 -1.95 26.65 -1.68
CA MET A 46 -2.02 26.32 -3.11
C MET A 46 -2.92 25.11 -3.36
N ILE A 47 -2.72 24.01 -2.62
CA ILE A 47 -3.54 22.80 -2.73
C ILE A 47 -5.01 23.13 -2.42
N LEU A 48 -5.27 23.73 -1.26
CA LEU A 48 -6.62 24.03 -0.79
C LEU A 48 -7.38 25.01 -1.71
N THR A 49 -6.68 25.94 -2.34
CA THR A 49 -7.31 26.94 -3.21
C THR A 49 -7.62 26.39 -4.60
N LEU A 50 -6.74 25.54 -5.16
CA LEU A 50 -6.86 25.04 -6.53
C LEU A 50 -7.70 23.77 -6.67
N ALA A 51 -7.95 23.04 -5.58
CA ALA A 51 -8.67 21.77 -5.62
C ALA A 51 -10.20 21.96 -5.50
N PRO A 52 -11.01 21.23 -6.31
CA PRO A 52 -12.47 21.27 -6.18
C PRO A 52 -12.98 20.71 -4.85
N GLU A 53 -12.25 19.83 -4.18
CA GLU A 53 -12.65 19.24 -2.90
C GLU A 53 -12.63 20.26 -1.75
N THR A 54 -11.94 21.39 -1.91
CA THR A 54 -11.67 22.36 -0.84
C THR A 54 -12.07 23.80 -1.21
N ASN A 55 -12.46 24.05 -2.45
CA ASN A 55 -12.94 25.34 -2.94
C ASN A 55 -14.19 25.15 -3.80
N GLY A 56 -15.34 25.60 -3.29
CA GLY A 56 -16.65 25.42 -3.93
C GLY A 56 -16.75 26.04 -5.33
N GLN A 57 -16.08 27.16 -5.58
CA GLN A 57 -16.02 27.78 -6.90
C GLN A 57 -15.31 26.87 -7.91
N VAL A 58 -14.26 26.17 -7.47
CA VAL A 58 -13.58 25.18 -8.31
C VAL A 58 -14.45 23.94 -8.48
N ALA A 59 -15.15 23.50 -7.43
CA ALA A 59 -16.09 22.38 -7.49
C ALA A 59 -17.18 22.59 -8.55
N VAL A 60 -17.85 23.74 -8.53
CA VAL A 60 -18.89 24.09 -9.51
C VAL A 60 -18.31 24.13 -10.92
N LYS A 61 -17.15 24.78 -11.12
CA LYS A 61 -16.46 24.79 -12.44
C LYS A 61 -16.10 23.40 -12.93
N ALA A 62 -15.66 22.51 -12.04
CA ALA A 62 -15.27 21.15 -12.38
C ALA A 62 -16.50 20.29 -12.75
N TRP A 63 -17.60 20.38 -11.99
CA TRP A 63 -18.85 19.70 -12.34
C TRP A 63 -19.47 20.22 -13.63
N ALA A 64 -19.40 21.53 -13.87
CA ALA A 64 -19.81 22.13 -15.15
C ALA A 64 -18.98 21.55 -16.31
N ALA A 65 -17.66 21.46 -16.16
CA ALA A 65 -16.78 20.86 -17.17
C ALA A 65 -17.13 19.39 -17.46
N LEU A 66 -17.54 18.61 -16.44
CA LEU A 66 -18.01 17.24 -16.66
C LEU A 66 -19.37 17.17 -17.35
N SER A 67 -20.26 18.12 -17.05
CA SER A 67 -21.61 18.21 -17.62
C SER A 67 -21.58 18.32 -19.14
N GLU A 68 -20.55 18.96 -19.71
CA GLU A 68 -20.33 19.02 -21.16
C GLU A 68 -20.10 17.64 -21.80
N PHE A 69 -19.45 16.71 -21.09
CA PHE A 69 -19.21 15.35 -21.60
C PHE A 69 -20.46 14.47 -21.47
N THR A 70 -21.23 14.64 -20.41
CA THR A 70 -22.38 13.77 -20.10
C THR A 70 -23.69 14.28 -20.71
N GLY A 71 -23.77 15.57 -21.05
CA GLY A 71 -25.01 16.24 -21.45
C GLY A 71 -26.02 16.36 -20.30
N ARG A 72 -25.58 16.21 -19.05
CA ARG A 72 -26.41 16.26 -17.83
C ARG A 72 -25.80 17.28 -16.88
N ASP A 73 -26.64 18.13 -16.29
CA ASP A 73 -26.16 19.03 -15.25
C ASP A 73 -25.72 18.23 -14.02
N HIS A 74 -24.52 18.53 -13.54
CA HIS A 74 -23.96 18.00 -12.31
C HIS A 74 -23.57 19.09 -11.31
N THR A 75 -23.80 20.36 -11.64
CA THR A 75 -23.38 21.50 -10.80
C THR A 75 -24.14 21.54 -9.48
N HIS A 76 -25.38 21.03 -9.45
CA HIS A 76 -26.20 20.90 -8.23
C HIS A 76 -25.50 20.14 -7.09
N LEU A 77 -24.51 19.30 -7.41
CA LEU A 77 -23.73 18.55 -6.43
C LEU A 77 -22.77 19.42 -5.61
N ALA A 78 -22.52 20.66 -6.03
CA ALA A 78 -21.63 21.59 -5.36
C ALA A 78 -22.16 23.02 -5.19
N THR A 79 -23.22 23.43 -5.90
CA THR A 79 -23.77 24.80 -5.83
C THR A 79 -24.14 25.23 -4.40
N ASN A 80 -24.67 24.32 -3.58
CA ASN A 80 -24.98 24.60 -2.17
C ASN A 80 -23.74 24.90 -1.29
N LYS A 81 -22.54 24.58 -1.78
CA LYS A 81 -21.25 24.80 -1.13
C LYS A 81 -20.32 25.68 -1.98
N GLU A 82 -20.83 26.42 -2.96
CA GLU A 82 -20.00 27.20 -3.90
C GLU A 82 -19.09 28.23 -3.19
N GLU A 83 -19.58 28.83 -2.11
CA GLU A 83 -18.81 29.83 -1.35
C GLU A 83 -17.78 29.21 -0.39
N GLU A 84 -17.85 27.90 -0.13
CA GLU A 84 -16.95 27.20 0.80
C GLU A 84 -15.50 27.28 0.31
N LYS A 85 -14.59 27.69 1.22
CA LYS A 85 -13.15 27.76 0.95
C LYS A 85 -12.39 27.34 2.19
N ILE A 86 -11.95 26.08 2.21
CA ILE A 86 -11.20 25.52 3.33
C ILE A 86 -9.80 26.17 3.37
N ARG A 87 -9.37 26.63 4.56
CA ARG A 87 -8.04 27.24 4.79
C ARG A 87 -7.19 26.40 5.73
N PHE A 88 -5.87 26.53 5.59
CA PHE A 88 -4.94 25.77 6.42
C PHE A 88 -5.12 26.09 7.91
N ARG A 89 -5.32 27.38 8.24
CA ARG A 89 -5.54 27.80 9.64
C ARG A 89 -6.90 27.35 10.18
N ASP A 90 -7.91 27.21 9.34
CA ASP A 90 -9.24 26.76 9.78
C ASP A 90 -9.23 25.26 10.10
N ILE A 91 -8.51 24.44 9.32
CA ILE A 91 -8.37 23.01 9.61
C ILE A 91 -7.49 22.73 10.82
N GLN A 92 -6.59 23.66 11.19
CA GLN A 92 -5.90 23.62 12.49
C GLN A 92 -6.87 23.87 13.66
N ALA A 93 -7.85 24.76 13.47
CA ALA A 93 -8.86 25.03 14.49
C ALA A 93 -9.83 23.87 14.66
N GLN A 94 -10.30 23.27 13.55
CA GLN A 94 -11.08 22.04 13.55
C GLN A 94 -11.07 21.40 12.14
N PRO A 95 -10.85 20.07 12.01
CA PRO A 95 -10.93 19.40 10.72
C PRO A 95 -12.23 19.71 9.97
N ARG A 96 -12.13 19.94 8.65
CA ARG A 96 -13.29 20.28 7.80
C ARG A 96 -13.65 19.11 6.89
N LYS A 97 -14.96 18.91 6.69
CA LYS A 97 -15.48 17.99 5.67
C LYS A 97 -15.28 18.63 4.30
N ILE A 98 -14.82 17.85 3.33
CA ILE A 98 -14.60 18.29 1.96
C ILE A 98 -15.91 18.43 1.16
N ILE A 99 -15.78 18.90 -0.08
CA ILE A 99 -16.86 19.14 -1.02
C ILE A 99 -16.93 17.99 -2.04
N SER A 100 -18.14 17.63 -2.48
CA SER A 100 -18.37 16.69 -3.57
C SER A 100 -17.68 17.16 -4.85
N SER A 101 -16.88 16.28 -5.46
CA SER A 101 -16.03 16.62 -6.61
C SER A 101 -16.10 15.55 -7.72
N PRO A 102 -16.04 15.96 -9.01
CA PRO A 102 -16.02 15.01 -10.13
C PRO A 102 -14.74 14.14 -10.17
N THR A 103 -13.71 14.51 -9.39
CA THR A 103 -12.53 13.66 -9.13
C THR A 103 -12.92 12.31 -8.52
N TRP A 104 -14.01 12.26 -7.76
CA TRP A 104 -14.46 11.08 -7.02
C TRP A 104 -15.77 10.52 -7.60
N SER A 105 -16.40 9.56 -6.91
CA SER A 105 -17.65 8.93 -7.37
C SER A 105 -18.69 8.73 -6.27
N GLY A 106 -18.43 9.25 -5.07
CA GLY A 106 -19.40 9.38 -3.99
C GLY A 106 -19.71 10.85 -3.71
N LEU A 107 -20.64 11.09 -2.79
CA LEU A 107 -21.07 12.42 -2.37
C LEU A 107 -20.62 12.73 -0.94
N GLU A 108 -20.25 13.98 -0.71
CA GLU A 108 -19.95 14.54 0.61
C GLU A 108 -21.17 15.31 1.12
N ASP A 109 -22.18 14.56 1.53
CA ASP A 109 -23.51 15.05 1.87
C ASP A 109 -23.87 14.75 3.33
N GLU A 110 -24.81 15.51 3.90
CA GLU A 110 -25.25 15.34 5.29
C GLU A 110 -26.36 14.28 5.44
N HIS A 111 -26.97 13.85 4.34
CA HIS A 111 -28.06 12.87 4.30
C HIS A 111 -27.65 11.52 3.70
N VAL A 112 -26.55 11.46 2.94
CA VAL A 112 -25.97 10.22 2.42
C VAL A 112 -24.47 10.14 2.68
N SER A 113 -24.01 9.03 3.25
CA SER A 113 -22.57 8.79 3.42
C SER A 113 -21.89 8.57 2.07
N TYR A 114 -20.62 8.96 1.97
CA TYR A 114 -19.83 8.72 0.77
C TYR A 114 -19.84 7.23 0.38
N ASN A 115 -20.21 6.94 -0.87
CA ASN A 115 -20.23 5.60 -1.44
C ASN A 115 -19.64 5.63 -2.86
N ALA A 116 -18.60 4.84 -3.13
CA ALA A 116 -17.95 4.84 -4.45
C ALA A 116 -18.89 4.24 -5.52
N GLY A 117 -18.93 4.86 -6.69
CA GLY A 117 -19.85 4.50 -7.76
C GLY A 117 -21.26 5.09 -7.61
N TYR A 118 -21.55 5.80 -6.51
CA TYR A 118 -22.85 6.43 -6.29
C TYR A 118 -23.23 7.37 -7.44
N THR A 119 -22.31 8.25 -7.87
CA THR A 119 -22.60 9.18 -8.97
C THR A 119 -22.72 8.44 -10.31
N ASN A 120 -22.00 7.34 -10.52
CA ASN A 120 -22.21 6.54 -11.72
C ASN A 120 -23.64 5.98 -11.81
N VAL A 121 -24.19 5.55 -10.68
CA VAL A 121 -25.55 4.99 -10.60
C VAL A 121 -26.63 6.08 -10.65
N HIS A 122 -26.49 7.15 -9.87
CA HIS A 122 -27.56 8.14 -9.67
C HIS A 122 -27.44 9.35 -10.62
N GLU A 123 -26.23 9.73 -10.98
CA GLU A 123 -25.97 10.85 -11.92
C GLU A 123 -25.82 10.36 -13.37
N LEU A 124 -25.81 9.03 -13.59
CA LEU A 124 -25.62 8.38 -14.88
C LEU A 124 -24.29 8.75 -15.55
N ILE A 125 -23.27 9.06 -14.74
CA ILE A 125 -21.91 9.30 -15.21
C ILE A 125 -21.30 7.96 -15.62
N PRO A 126 -20.80 7.78 -16.86
CA PRO A 126 -20.18 6.53 -17.27
C PRO A 126 -18.94 6.18 -16.44
N TRP A 127 -18.71 4.90 -16.19
CA TRP A 127 -17.38 4.44 -15.80
C TRP A 127 -16.42 4.67 -16.97
N ARG A 128 -15.15 4.96 -16.69
CA ARG A 128 -14.14 5.17 -17.75
C ARG A 128 -13.61 3.85 -18.31
N THR A 129 -14.54 3.01 -18.75
CA THR A 129 -14.29 1.72 -19.38
C THR A 129 -14.73 1.78 -20.84
N LEU A 130 -14.26 0.83 -21.63
CA LEU A 130 -14.60 0.71 -23.06
C LEU A 130 -16.12 0.74 -23.31
N SER A 131 -16.90 0.11 -22.43
CA SER A 131 -18.37 0.07 -22.55
C SER A 131 -19.09 1.22 -21.84
N GLY A 132 -18.38 2.03 -21.03
CA GLY A 132 -18.98 3.02 -20.14
C GLY A 132 -19.61 2.46 -18.86
N ARG A 133 -19.55 1.13 -18.64
CA ARG A 133 -20.20 0.41 -17.53
C ARG A 133 -19.19 -0.43 -16.75
N GLN A 134 -19.62 -1.02 -15.63
CA GLN A 134 -18.82 -2.05 -14.94
C GLN A 134 -18.50 -3.19 -15.92
N GLN A 135 -17.21 -3.36 -16.24
CA GLN A 135 -16.79 -4.18 -17.37
C GLN A 135 -16.41 -5.60 -16.91
N LEU A 136 -17.36 -6.53 -17.08
CA LEU A 136 -17.16 -7.93 -16.76
C LEU A 136 -16.25 -8.64 -17.78
N TYR A 137 -16.37 -8.28 -19.06
CA TYR A 137 -15.58 -8.86 -20.15
C TYR A 137 -14.39 -7.98 -20.53
N GLN A 138 -13.19 -8.48 -20.28
CA GLN A 138 -11.92 -7.81 -20.59
C GLN A 138 -11.42 -8.29 -21.96
N ASP A 139 -11.78 -7.55 -23.00
CA ASP A 139 -11.62 -7.98 -24.39
C ASP A 139 -10.28 -7.60 -25.02
N HIS A 140 -9.40 -6.89 -24.33
CA HIS A 140 -8.04 -6.59 -24.83
C HIS A 140 -7.32 -7.90 -25.21
N GLN A 141 -6.53 -7.88 -26.29
CA GLN A 141 -5.85 -9.08 -26.81
C GLN A 141 -5.12 -9.86 -25.71
N TRP A 142 -4.29 -9.19 -24.90
CA TRP A 142 -3.59 -9.86 -23.80
C TRP A 142 -4.55 -10.41 -22.73
N MET A 143 -5.66 -9.73 -22.42
CA MET A 143 -6.62 -10.27 -21.44
C MET A 143 -7.25 -11.57 -21.94
N ARG A 144 -7.58 -11.64 -23.24
CA ARG A 144 -8.09 -12.87 -23.87
C ARG A 144 -7.03 -13.97 -23.88
N ASP A 145 -5.83 -13.67 -24.39
CA ASP A 145 -4.77 -14.65 -24.63
C ASP A 145 -4.16 -15.17 -23.32
N PHE A 146 -4.07 -14.33 -22.28
CA PHE A 146 -3.70 -14.77 -20.93
C PHE A 146 -4.83 -15.49 -20.19
N GLY A 147 -6.04 -15.60 -20.76
CA GLY A 147 -7.17 -16.33 -20.18
C GLY A 147 -7.88 -15.60 -19.04
N GLU A 148 -7.95 -14.27 -19.11
CA GLU A 148 -8.56 -13.38 -18.10
C GLU A 148 -9.66 -12.49 -18.71
N SER A 149 -10.24 -12.89 -19.84
CA SER A 149 -11.35 -12.16 -20.45
C SER A 149 -12.62 -12.19 -19.59
N LEU A 150 -12.82 -13.25 -18.80
CA LEU A 150 -13.76 -13.32 -17.68
C LEU A 150 -13.02 -13.80 -16.42
N LEU A 151 -13.64 -13.62 -15.26
CA LEU A 151 -13.12 -14.17 -14.02
C LEU A 151 -13.07 -15.71 -14.09
N VAL A 152 -11.94 -16.27 -13.67
CA VAL A 152 -11.73 -17.71 -13.55
C VAL A 152 -10.95 -17.98 -12.27
N TYR A 153 -11.11 -19.18 -11.72
CA TYR A 153 -10.21 -19.64 -10.68
C TYR A 153 -8.77 -19.72 -11.22
N ARG A 154 -7.84 -19.16 -10.46
CA ARG A 154 -6.40 -19.30 -10.70
C ARG A 154 -5.75 -19.77 -9.39
N PRO A 155 -5.02 -20.89 -9.38
CA PRO A 155 -4.28 -21.29 -8.20
C PRO A 155 -3.11 -20.33 -7.95
N PRO A 156 -2.58 -20.30 -6.71
CA PRO A 156 -1.31 -19.62 -6.44
C PRO A 156 -0.20 -20.06 -7.39
N ILE A 157 0.69 -19.14 -7.78
CA ILE A 157 1.82 -19.47 -8.65
C ILE A 157 2.91 -20.23 -7.90
N ASP A 158 3.62 -21.13 -8.58
CA ASP A 158 4.84 -21.72 -8.03
C ASP A 158 6.03 -20.77 -8.27
N THR A 159 6.49 -20.10 -7.20
CA THR A 159 7.65 -19.21 -7.23
C THR A 159 8.98 -19.95 -7.37
N ARG A 160 8.98 -21.28 -7.17
CA ARG A 160 10.13 -22.18 -7.25
C ARG A 160 11.30 -21.82 -6.33
N SER A 161 11.03 -21.06 -5.27
CA SER A 161 12.05 -20.50 -4.40
C SER A 161 12.60 -21.49 -3.36
N VAL A 162 11.90 -22.59 -3.06
CA VAL A 162 12.26 -23.50 -1.95
C VAL A 162 13.13 -24.69 -2.37
N LYS A 163 12.70 -25.45 -3.40
CA LYS A 163 13.27 -26.78 -3.71
C LYS A 163 14.78 -26.77 -3.97
N ALA A 164 15.32 -25.68 -4.52
CA ALA A 164 16.74 -25.58 -4.85
C ALA A 164 17.65 -25.44 -3.61
N VAL A 165 17.13 -24.90 -2.51
CA VAL A 165 17.93 -24.52 -1.32
C VAL A 165 17.63 -25.35 -0.07
N MET A 166 16.43 -25.96 0.03
CA MET A 166 16.06 -26.80 1.17
C MET A 166 17.05 -27.97 1.33
N GLY A 167 17.53 -28.19 2.56
CA GLY A 167 18.51 -29.22 2.91
C GLY A 167 19.96 -28.92 2.48
N ARG A 168 20.24 -27.84 1.73
CA ARG A 168 21.59 -27.54 1.24
C ARG A 168 22.55 -27.07 2.32
N LYS A 169 22.04 -26.38 3.35
CA LYS A 169 22.82 -25.84 4.47
C LYS A 169 22.18 -26.22 5.80
N SER A 170 21.97 -27.52 6.02
CA SER A 170 21.34 -28.01 7.25
C SER A 170 22.13 -27.60 8.51
N ASN A 171 21.42 -27.22 9.57
CA ASN A 171 21.97 -27.01 10.91
C ASN A 171 21.70 -28.22 11.85
N GLY A 172 21.18 -29.33 11.30
CA GLY A 172 20.79 -30.54 12.03
C GLY A 172 19.32 -30.61 12.43
N ASN A 173 18.60 -29.48 12.45
CA ASN A 173 17.16 -29.46 12.74
C ASN A 173 16.32 -29.80 11.49
N PRO A 174 15.09 -30.32 11.67
CA PRO A 174 14.15 -30.50 10.58
C PRO A 174 13.84 -29.20 9.83
N GLU A 175 13.54 -29.32 8.54
CA GLU A 175 13.16 -28.21 7.66
C GLU A 175 11.80 -28.51 7.02
N LYS A 176 10.93 -27.51 6.89
CA LYS A 176 9.62 -27.65 6.25
C LYS A 176 9.28 -26.47 5.36
N ALA A 177 8.70 -26.74 4.20
CA ALA A 177 8.19 -25.72 3.30
C ALA A 177 6.79 -25.26 3.76
N LEU A 178 6.60 -23.96 3.98
CA LEU A 178 5.32 -23.35 4.37
C LEU A 178 5.01 -22.13 3.49
N ASN A 179 3.73 -21.84 3.29
CA ASN A 179 3.31 -20.61 2.62
C ASN A 179 3.62 -19.40 3.51
N PHE A 180 4.30 -18.39 2.96
CA PHE A 180 4.76 -17.22 3.68
C PHE A 180 3.85 -16.02 3.48
N LEU A 181 3.00 -15.76 4.48
CA LEU A 181 2.06 -14.64 4.47
C LEU A 181 2.60 -13.45 5.26
N THR A 182 2.34 -12.26 4.74
CA THR A 182 2.80 -10.99 5.33
C THR A 182 1.63 -10.02 5.55
N PRO A 183 0.62 -10.39 6.36
CA PRO A 183 -0.45 -9.47 6.73
C PRO A 183 0.10 -8.28 7.55
N HIS A 184 -0.57 -7.14 7.55
CA HIS A 184 -0.09 -5.97 8.27
C HIS A 184 -0.11 -6.18 9.79
N GLN A 185 0.94 -5.71 10.47
CA GLN A 185 1.11 -5.92 11.90
C GLN A 185 0.14 -5.10 12.75
N LYS A 186 -0.11 -5.57 13.97
CA LYS A 186 -0.87 -4.84 15.00
C LYS A 186 -0.02 -3.78 15.72
N TRP A 187 1.29 -3.95 15.74
CA TRP A 187 2.23 -3.24 16.61
C TRP A 187 3.05 -2.18 15.87
N GLY A 188 2.48 -1.61 14.82
CA GLY A 188 3.13 -0.61 13.98
C GLY A 188 2.36 -0.38 12.69
N ILE A 189 2.74 0.66 11.97
CA ILE A 189 2.23 0.96 10.63
C ILE A 189 3.41 0.81 9.67
N HIS A 190 3.46 -0.31 8.95
CA HIS A 190 4.68 -0.77 8.29
C HIS A 190 5.82 -0.87 9.31
N SER A 191 7.02 -0.33 9.02
CA SER A 191 8.10 -0.23 10.01
C SER A 191 8.02 1.03 10.86
N THR A 192 7.14 1.99 10.56
CA THR A 192 6.90 3.09 11.49
C THR A 192 6.30 2.54 12.78
N TYR A 193 6.94 2.90 13.90
CA TYR A 193 6.68 2.40 15.25
C TYR A 193 7.14 0.96 15.54
N SER A 194 7.78 0.24 14.61
CA SER A 194 8.29 -1.11 14.92
C SER A 194 9.42 -1.09 15.94
N ASP A 195 10.18 0.00 16.00
CA ASP A 195 11.25 0.28 16.97
C ASP A 195 10.75 1.04 18.21
N ASN A 196 9.48 1.44 18.24
CA ASN A 196 8.91 2.15 19.37
C ASN A 196 8.81 1.22 20.58
N LEU A 197 9.42 1.62 21.69
CA LEU A 197 9.49 0.80 22.90
C LEU A 197 8.11 0.37 23.42
N LEU A 198 7.07 1.21 23.31
CA LEU A 198 5.71 0.84 23.72
C LEU A 198 5.19 -0.32 22.87
N MET A 199 5.38 -0.25 21.55
CA MET A 199 4.94 -1.31 20.64
C MET A 199 5.76 -2.59 20.82
N LEU A 200 7.07 -2.47 21.04
CA LEU A 200 7.93 -3.61 21.37
C LEU A 200 7.50 -4.29 22.67
N THR A 201 7.17 -3.50 23.70
CA THR A 201 6.72 -4.01 25.00
C THR A 201 5.34 -4.67 24.93
N LEU A 202 4.39 -4.09 24.18
CA LEU A 202 3.05 -4.67 24.00
C LEU A 202 3.02 -5.86 23.05
N SER A 203 4.05 -6.02 22.22
CA SER A 203 4.19 -7.13 21.29
C SER A 203 4.98 -8.29 21.94
N ARG A 204 6.04 -8.74 21.27
CA ARG A 204 6.96 -9.77 21.74
C ARG A 204 8.40 -9.25 21.71
N GLY A 205 8.63 -7.93 21.73
CA GLY A 205 9.97 -7.34 21.88
C GLY A 205 10.91 -7.46 20.67
N GLY A 206 10.39 -7.59 19.46
CA GLY A 206 11.19 -7.66 18.23
C GLY A 206 10.56 -8.54 17.14
N PRO A 207 11.33 -8.88 16.10
CA PRO A 207 10.85 -9.68 14.97
C PRO A 207 10.34 -11.07 15.38
N ILE A 208 9.09 -11.34 15.00
CA ILE A 208 8.40 -12.60 15.25
C ILE A 208 7.69 -13.15 14.01
N VAL A 209 7.54 -14.47 13.97
CA VAL A 209 6.86 -15.23 12.91
C VAL A 209 5.83 -16.15 13.55
N TRP A 210 4.58 -16.06 13.12
CA TRP A 210 3.50 -16.89 13.61
C TRP A 210 3.40 -18.19 12.83
N MET A 211 3.17 -19.30 13.52
CA MET A 211 3.00 -20.61 12.90
C MET A 211 1.99 -21.47 13.67
N SER A 212 1.48 -22.50 13.00
CA SER A 212 0.52 -23.43 13.59
C SER A 212 1.18 -24.28 14.68
N GLU A 213 0.41 -24.72 15.66
CA GLU A 213 0.89 -25.71 16.65
C GLU A 213 1.34 -27.01 16.00
N THR A 214 0.67 -27.44 14.93
CA THR A 214 1.01 -28.67 14.20
C THR A 214 2.37 -28.55 13.52
N ASP A 215 2.62 -27.46 12.79
CA ASP A 215 3.89 -27.25 12.10
C ASP A 215 5.04 -26.99 13.08
N ALA A 216 4.77 -26.28 14.18
CA ALA A 216 5.75 -26.06 15.24
C ALA A 216 6.19 -27.38 15.89
N LYS A 217 5.22 -28.24 16.28
CA LYS A 217 5.50 -29.57 16.85
C LYS A 217 6.29 -30.47 15.89
N ASP A 218 5.91 -30.47 14.59
CA ASP A 218 6.60 -31.23 13.54
C ASP A 218 8.07 -30.80 13.35
N LEU A 219 8.34 -29.50 13.52
CA LEU A 219 9.68 -28.92 13.44
C LEU A 219 10.46 -28.89 14.76
N GLY A 220 9.86 -29.34 15.87
CA GLY A 220 10.47 -29.26 17.21
C GLY A 220 10.70 -27.81 17.69
N ILE A 221 9.79 -26.89 17.33
CA ILE A 221 9.80 -25.47 17.71
C ILE A 221 8.82 -25.23 18.85
N GLU A 222 9.30 -24.64 19.94
CA GLU A 222 8.47 -24.15 21.04
C GLU A 222 8.07 -22.68 20.84
N ASP A 223 7.08 -22.20 21.61
CA ASP A 223 6.74 -20.77 21.58
C ASP A 223 7.96 -19.94 21.99
N ASN A 224 8.24 -18.87 21.23
CA ASN A 224 9.36 -17.96 21.42
C ASN A 224 10.77 -18.49 21.09
N ASP A 225 10.92 -19.72 20.59
CA ASP A 225 12.18 -20.21 20.05
C ASP A 225 12.68 -19.32 18.89
N TRP A 226 13.99 -19.15 18.75
CA TRP A 226 14.61 -18.60 17.55
C TRP A 226 14.44 -19.56 16.38
N ILE A 227 13.92 -19.02 15.27
CA ILE A 227 13.72 -19.72 14.02
C ILE A 227 14.39 -18.95 12.88
N GLU A 228 14.73 -19.69 11.83
CA GLU A 228 15.23 -19.13 10.59
C GLU A 228 14.29 -19.49 9.44
N VAL A 229 13.98 -18.51 8.62
CA VAL A 229 13.07 -18.63 7.48
C VAL A 229 13.83 -18.20 6.22
N PHE A 230 13.87 -19.05 5.20
CA PHE A 230 14.71 -18.79 4.02
C PHE A 230 14.19 -19.43 2.74
N ASN A 231 14.64 -18.92 1.60
CA ASN A 231 14.48 -19.51 0.29
C ASN A 231 15.60 -19.03 -0.66
N SER A 232 15.49 -19.26 -1.96
CA SER A 232 16.49 -18.82 -2.96
C SER A 232 16.74 -17.30 -2.96
N ASN A 233 15.82 -16.49 -2.46
CA ASN A 233 15.95 -15.03 -2.46
C ASN A 233 16.84 -14.54 -1.30
N GLY A 234 16.81 -15.22 -0.15
CA GLY A 234 17.53 -14.84 1.05
C GLY A 234 17.02 -15.54 2.32
N ALA A 235 17.40 -15.00 3.47
CA ALA A 235 17.04 -15.56 4.79
C ALA A 235 16.71 -14.45 5.80
N LEU A 236 15.89 -14.79 6.79
CA LEU A 236 15.56 -13.96 7.94
C LEU A 236 15.61 -14.80 9.23
N THR A 237 15.86 -14.13 10.35
CA THR A 237 15.81 -14.72 11.69
C THR A 237 14.73 -14.00 12.50
N ALA A 238 14.04 -14.73 13.36
CA ALA A 238 12.96 -14.20 14.19
C ALA A 238 12.65 -15.20 15.31
N ARG A 239 11.79 -14.82 16.26
CA ARG A 239 11.20 -15.76 17.21
C ARG A 239 9.85 -16.29 16.75
N ALA A 240 9.54 -17.54 17.11
CA ALA A 240 8.25 -18.14 16.82
C ALA A 240 7.13 -17.59 17.73
N VAL A 241 5.93 -17.43 17.16
CA VAL A 241 4.68 -17.37 17.92
C VAL A 241 3.84 -18.57 17.52
N VAL A 242 3.75 -19.53 18.43
CA VAL A 242 3.02 -20.78 18.19
C VAL A 242 1.57 -20.58 18.60
N SER A 243 0.63 -20.84 17.69
CA SER A 243 -0.79 -20.57 17.96
C SER A 243 -1.74 -21.45 17.17
N GLN A 244 -2.73 -22.03 17.87
CA GLN A 244 -3.85 -22.78 17.28
C GLN A 244 -4.58 -22.05 16.15
N ARG A 245 -4.65 -20.71 16.20
CA ARG A 245 -5.40 -19.92 15.20
C ARG A 245 -4.76 -19.93 13.82
N VAL A 246 -3.49 -20.31 13.72
CA VAL A 246 -2.79 -20.41 12.45
C VAL A 246 -3.04 -21.82 11.89
N PRO A 247 -3.67 -21.97 10.73
CA PRO A 247 -3.89 -23.28 10.14
C PRO A 247 -2.57 -23.89 9.64
N ALA A 248 -2.47 -25.22 9.65
CA ALA A 248 -1.28 -25.92 9.19
C ALA A 248 -0.97 -25.65 7.71
N GLY A 249 0.31 -25.58 7.37
CA GLY A 249 0.79 -25.33 5.99
C GLY A 249 1.04 -23.85 5.65
N MET A 250 0.73 -22.91 6.55
CA MET A 250 1.06 -21.50 6.40
C MET A 250 1.79 -20.93 7.61
N THR A 251 2.52 -19.85 7.38
CA THR A 251 3.13 -19.02 8.41
C THR A 251 2.83 -17.55 8.13
N MET A 252 2.79 -16.74 9.19
CA MET A 252 2.57 -15.29 9.09
C MET A 252 3.70 -14.52 9.76
N MET A 253 4.56 -13.90 8.97
CA MET A 253 5.42 -12.82 9.47
C MET A 253 4.70 -11.51 9.24
N TYR A 254 4.09 -10.95 10.28
CA TYR A 254 3.40 -9.68 10.14
C TYR A 254 4.34 -8.59 9.55
N HIS A 255 3.82 -7.86 8.58
CA HIS A 255 4.58 -7.03 7.65
C HIS A 255 5.40 -5.94 8.36
N ALA A 256 6.67 -5.86 7.97
CA ALA A 256 7.63 -4.80 8.27
C ALA A 256 7.96 -4.59 9.76
N GLN A 257 8.62 -5.57 10.39
CA GLN A 257 9.17 -5.46 11.75
C GLN A 257 10.61 -4.87 11.80
N GLU A 258 11.09 -4.36 10.66
CA GLU A 258 12.40 -3.71 10.44
C GLU A 258 13.65 -4.58 10.72
N ARG A 259 14.84 -4.11 10.34
CA ARG A 259 16.13 -4.82 10.50
C ARG A 259 17.08 -4.20 11.54
N ILE A 260 16.54 -3.59 12.60
CA ILE A 260 17.34 -2.78 13.56
C ILE A 260 17.18 -3.17 15.03
N VAL A 261 16.16 -3.95 15.40
CA VAL A 261 15.90 -4.36 16.80
C VAL A 261 15.89 -5.88 16.92
N ASN A 262 16.61 -6.42 17.91
CA ASN A 262 16.50 -7.82 18.38
C ASN A 262 16.55 -8.87 17.25
N LEU A 263 17.62 -8.82 16.44
CA LEU A 263 17.86 -9.77 15.35
C LEU A 263 19.26 -10.37 15.48
N PRO A 264 19.41 -11.70 15.67
CA PRO A 264 20.71 -12.34 15.64
C PRO A 264 21.22 -12.49 14.21
N GLY A 265 22.46 -12.98 14.07
CA GLY A 265 23.01 -13.45 12.81
C GLY A 265 22.26 -14.66 12.26
N SER A 266 22.28 -14.81 10.94
CA SER A 266 21.67 -15.92 10.19
C SER A 266 22.68 -17.05 9.99
N GLU A 267 22.27 -18.29 10.28
CA GLU A 267 23.08 -19.48 10.02
C GLU A 267 23.19 -19.77 8.51
N ILE A 268 22.20 -19.36 7.70
CA ILE A 268 22.23 -19.53 6.23
C ILE A 268 23.21 -18.57 5.55
N THR A 269 23.22 -17.30 5.96
CA THR A 269 23.95 -16.23 5.25
C THR A 269 25.24 -15.80 5.93
N GLN A 270 25.41 -16.13 7.22
CA GLN A 270 26.54 -15.66 8.05
C GLN A 270 26.62 -14.12 8.16
N GLN A 271 25.47 -13.46 7.98
CA GLN A 271 25.29 -12.01 8.14
C GLN A 271 24.21 -11.76 9.18
N ARG A 272 23.95 -10.50 9.56
CA ARG A 272 22.75 -10.14 10.34
C ARG A 272 21.51 -10.74 9.68
N GLY A 273 20.59 -11.32 10.46
CA GLY A 273 19.31 -11.81 9.96
C GLY A 273 18.60 -10.79 9.06
N GLY A 274 17.99 -11.27 7.98
CA GLY A 274 17.19 -10.44 7.08
C GLY A 274 15.80 -10.12 7.62
N ILE A 275 14.92 -9.69 6.72
CA ILE A 275 13.53 -9.28 7.00
C ILE A 275 12.56 -10.11 6.16
N HIS A 276 11.25 -9.92 6.36
CA HIS A 276 10.22 -10.58 5.55
C HIS A 276 10.41 -10.43 4.02
N ASN A 277 10.92 -9.29 3.53
CA ASN A 277 11.20 -9.10 2.10
C ASN A 277 12.55 -9.66 1.65
N SER A 278 13.39 -10.18 2.55
CA SER A 278 14.59 -10.93 2.18
C SER A 278 14.25 -12.27 1.53
N VAL A 279 13.03 -12.79 1.73
CA VAL A 279 12.55 -14.04 1.14
C VAL A 279 11.56 -13.81 -0.02
N THR A 280 11.33 -12.57 -0.46
CA THR A 280 10.43 -12.28 -1.58
C THR A 280 11.20 -11.79 -2.80
N ARG A 281 10.59 -11.93 -3.99
CA ARG A 281 11.14 -11.38 -5.25
C ARG A 281 10.02 -10.90 -6.16
N ILE A 282 10.23 -9.76 -6.82
CA ILE A 282 9.29 -9.22 -7.80
C ILE A 282 9.15 -10.21 -8.97
N THR A 283 7.91 -10.57 -9.28
CA THR A 283 7.53 -11.32 -10.49
C THR A 283 6.32 -10.62 -11.10
N PRO A 284 6.49 -9.86 -12.19
CA PRO A 284 5.40 -9.08 -12.75
C PRO A 284 4.41 -9.98 -13.50
N LYS A 285 3.17 -9.50 -13.63
CA LYS A 285 2.11 -10.15 -14.40
C LYS A 285 1.88 -9.37 -15.70
N PRO A 286 1.96 -10.00 -16.89
CA PRO A 286 1.80 -9.29 -18.17
C PRO A 286 0.49 -8.52 -18.31
N THR A 287 -0.63 -9.01 -17.76
CA THR A 287 -1.92 -8.31 -17.84
C THR A 287 -1.91 -6.94 -17.16
N HIS A 288 -0.97 -6.67 -16.24
CA HIS A 288 -0.79 -5.36 -15.60
C HIS A 288 0.11 -4.39 -16.40
N MET A 289 0.58 -4.80 -17.59
CA MET A 289 1.41 -3.97 -18.48
C MET A 289 0.64 -3.45 -19.70
N ILE A 290 -0.64 -3.80 -19.81
CA ILE A 290 -1.51 -3.33 -20.90
C ILE A 290 -1.58 -1.80 -20.86
N GLY A 291 -1.51 -1.18 -22.04
CA GLY A 291 -1.65 0.26 -22.20
C GLY A 291 -2.40 0.60 -23.48
N GLY A 292 -2.77 1.88 -23.63
CA GLY A 292 -3.40 2.38 -24.86
C GLY A 292 -4.81 1.83 -25.12
N TYR A 293 -5.53 1.34 -24.11
CA TYR A 293 -6.82 0.66 -24.30
C TYR A 293 -7.88 1.07 -23.27
N ALA A 294 -8.45 2.27 -23.43
CA ALA A 294 -9.51 2.81 -22.56
C ALA A 294 -9.16 2.73 -21.06
N GLN A 295 -9.86 1.89 -20.27
CA GLN A 295 -9.55 1.66 -18.84
C GLN A 295 -8.19 1.00 -18.60
N LEU A 296 -7.64 0.32 -19.60
CA LEU A 296 -6.29 -0.28 -19.55
C LEU A 296 -5.30 0.68 -20.23
N ALA A 297 -5.18 1.87 -19.68
CA ALA A 297 -4.23 2.90 -20.08
C ALA A 297 -3.41 3.33 -18.87
N TYR A 298 -2.18 3.79 -19.11
CA TYR A 298 -1.30 4.22 -18.04
C TYR A 298 -1.79 5.51 -17.38
N GLY A 299 -1.55 5.62 -16.07
CA GLY A 299 -1.64 6.83 -15.29
C GLY A 299 -0.82 6.63 -14.02
N PHE A 300 -0.22 7.69 -13.49
CA PHE A 300 0.61 7.55 -12.28
C PHE A 300 -0.22 7.00 -11.11
N ASN A 301 0.20 5.86 -10.56
CA ASN A 301 -0.54 5.06 -9.57
C ASN A 301 -1.93 4.54 -9.99
N TYR A 302 -2.31 4.67 -11.27
CA TYR A 302 -3.56 4.12 -11.82
C TYR A 302 -3.38 2.71 -12.39
N TYR A 303 -2.33 2.49 -13.19
CA TYR A 303 -2.07 1.20 -13.82
C TYR A 303 -0.57 0.91 -13.90
N GLY A 304 -0.20 -0.38 -13.84
CA GLY A 304 1.17 -0.85 -13.84
C GLY A 304 1.34 -2.15 -13.06
N THR A 305 2.52 -2.76 -13.16
CA THR A 305 2.84 -3.99 -12.41
C THR A 305 2.75 -3.78 -10.91
N VAL A 306 2.31 -4.82 -10.17
CA VAL A 306 2.12 -4.77 -8.71
C VAL A 306 3.14 -5.66 -7.99
N GLY A 307 3.48 -5.31 -6.75
CA GLY A 307 4.38 -6.08 -5.87
C GLY A 307 3.69 -7.25 -5.17
N SER A 308 3.10 -8.19 -5.92
CA SER A 308 2.46 -9.39 -5.35
C SER A 308 3.47 -10.27 -4.59
N ASN A 309 3.06 -10.84 -3.46
CA ASN A 309 3.98 -11.53 -2.56
C ASN A 309 3.38 -12.71 -1.76
N ARG A 310 2.08 -13.00 -1.86
CA ARG A 310 1.42 -13.97 -0.96
C ARG A 310 1.52 -15.42 -1.42
N ASP A 311 1.88 -15.64 -2.69
CA ASP A 311 2.17 -16.94 -3.27
C ASP A 311 3.53 -17.50 -2.80
N GLU A 312 4.35 -16.69 -2.12
CA GLU A 312 5.70 -17.09 -1.74
C GLU A 312 5.67 -18.28 -0.77
N PHE A 313 6.63 -19.19 -0.95
CA PHE A 313 6.91 -20.28 -0.03
C PHE A 313 8.32 -20.13 0.52
N VAL A 314 8.51 -20.61 1.74
CA VAL A 314 9.78 -20.54 2.47
C VAL A 314 10.05 -21.85 3.17
N VAL A 315 11.33 -22.13 3.40
CA VAL A 315 11.78 -23.12 4.36
C VAL A 315 11.75 -22.48 5.75
N VAL A 316 11.17 -23.18 6.72
CA VAL A 316 11.20 -22.81 8.14
C VAL A 316 11.93 -23.89 8.91
N ARG A 317 12.77 -23.49 9.87
CA ARG A 317 13.44 -24.37 10.83
C ARG A 317 13.76 -23.68 12.15
N LYS A 318 13.95 -24.46 13.21
CA LYS A 318 14.57 -23.99 14.46
C LYS A 318 16.03 -23.60 14.24
N MET A 319 16.48 -22.47 14.80
CA MET A 319 17.89 -22.09 14.82
C MET A 319 18.67 -22.94 15.83
N LYS A 320 19.95 -23.17 15.55
CA LYS A 320 20.87 -23.85 16.47
C LYS A 320 21.79 -22.85 17.17
N ASN A 321 22.58 -22.09 16.41
CA ASN A 321 23.50 -21.09 16.96
C ASN A 321 22.90 -19.69 16.83
N ILE A 322 22.85 -18.96 17.93
CA ILE A 322 22.33 -17.59 18.03
C ILE A 322 23.53 -16.69 18.25
N ASN A 323 24.21 -16.38 17.15
CA ASN A 323 25.39 -15.52 17.17
C ASN A 323 24.97 -14.09 16.87
N TRP A 324 25.24 -13.14 17.77
CA TRP A 324 24.84 -11.75 17.62
C TRP A 324 25.77 -10.94 16.72
N LEU A 325 26.96 -11.46 16.40
CA LEU A 325 27.91 -10.82 15.46
C LEU A 325 28.28 -9.38 15.85
N ASP A 326 28.34 -9.08 17.14
CA ASP A 326 28.66 -7.76 17.71
C ASP A 326 29.95 -7.74 18.53
N GLY A 327 30.53 -8.91 18.82
CA GLY A 327 31.76 -9.04 19.61
C GLY A 327 31.54 -8.98 21.12
N GLU A 328 30.29 -9.02 21.61
CA GLU A 328 29.99 -8.96 23.05
C GLU A 328 30.24 -10.27 23.78
N GLY A 329 30.41 -11.39 23.07
CA GLY A 329 30.66 -12.70 23.66
C GLY A 329 29.45 -13.28 24.42
N ASN A 330 28.25 -12.81 24.08
CA ASN A 330 26.99 -13.23 24.68
C ASN A 330 26.11 -13.92 23.63
N ASP A 331 26.70 -14.90 22.94
CA ASP A 331 26.01 -15.75 21.96
C ASP A 331 25.36 -16.95 22.67
N GLN A 332 24.30 -17.51 22.09
CA GLN A 332 23.58 -18.66 22.65
C GLN A 332 23.52 -19.86 21.70
N VAL A 333 23.25 -21.03 22.26
CA VAL A 333 22.95 -22.26 21.50
C VAL A 333 21.58 -22.78 21.95
N GLN A 334 20.69 -23.03 20.98
CA GLN A 334 19.42 -23.70 21.21
C GLN A 334 19.58 -25.20 21.01
N GLU A 335 19.52 -25.94 22.11
CA GLU A 335 19.52 -27.40 22.10
C GLU A 335 18.16 -27.96 21.63
N SER A 336 18.18 -29.18 21.08
CA SER A 336 16.96 -29.91 20.77
C SER A 336 16.19 -30.21 22.06
N VAL A 337 14.87 -30.02 22.03
CA VAL A 337 14.00 -30.43 23.14
C VAL A 337 14.05 -31.97 23.22
N LYS A 338 14.36 -32.51 24.41
CA LYS A 338 14.45 -33.95 24.66
C LYS A 338 13.12 -34.67 24.55
#